data_AF-A0A4Y7SU01-F1
#
_entry.id   AF-A0A4Y7SU01-F1
#
_cell.length_a   1.000
_cell.length_b   1.000
_cell.length_c   1.000
_cell.angle_alpha   90.00
_cell.angle_beta   90.00
_cell.angle_gamma   90.00
#
_symmetry.space_group_name_H-M   'P 1'
#
loop_
_entity.id
_entity.type
_entity.pdbx_description
1 polymer ?
#
loop_
_entity_poly.entity_id
_entity_poly.type
_entity_poly.pdbx_seq_one_letter_code
_entity_poly.pdbx_strand_id
1 'polypeptide(L)' 'AIKRTYATDPLFSKVLADPSKHRLYTVVNGLITMVSQAGERTVCIPGGKLGDKSLRGIVIEQAHEVVGHFGAQKTAE' A
#
# COMPACT_ATOMS: atom_id res chain seq x y z
N ALA A 1 9.81 -1.12 5.29
CA ALA A 1 10.14 -1.37 3.87
C ALA A 1 9.34 -0.50 2.90
N ILE A 2 7.99 -0.51 2.97
CA ILE A 2 7.09 0.17 2.01
C ILE A 2 7.42 1.65 1.76
N LYS A 3 7.72 2.44 2.80
CA LYS A 3 8.02 3.89 2.63
C LYS A 3 9.18 4.15 1.66
N ARG A 4 10.19 3.27 1.63
CA ARG A 4 11.37 3.42 0.78
C ARG A 4 11.08 3.14 -0.69
N THR A 5 10.08 2.31 -0.97
CA THR A 5 9.76 1.89 -2.35
C THR A 5 8.87 2.88 -3.09
N TYR A 6 8.26 3.84 -2.39
CA TYR A 6 7.53 4.93 -3.06
C TYR A 6 8.43 5.80 -3.95
N ALA A 7 9.69 6.02 -3.56
CA ALA A 7 10.62 6.82 -4.34
C ALA A 7 10.93 6.21 -5.72
N THR A 8 10.83 4.89 -5.84
CA THR A 8 11.07 4.15 -7.09
C THR A 8 9.81 3.88 -7.89
N ASP A 9 8.63 4.21 -7.35
CA ASP A 9 7.35 4.00 -8.03
C ASP A 9 7.00 5.23 -8.91
N PRO A 10 6.63 5.05 -10.19
CA PRO A 10 6.41 6.16 -11.12
C PRO A 10 5.30 7.14 -10.73
N LEU A 11 4.29 6.67 -10.00
CA LEU A 11 3.18 7.49 -9.53
C LEU A 11 3.47 8.04 -8.14
N PHE A 12 3.84 7.16 -7.22
CA PHE A 12 3.97 7.52 -5.82
C PHE A 12 5.19 8.40 -5.53
N SER A 13 6.25 8.34 -6.35
CA SER A 13 7.35 9.29 -6.29
C SER A 13 6.88 10.73 -6.53
N LYS A 14 5.97 10.94 -7.48
CA LYS A 14 5.37 12.26 -7.78
C LYS A 14 4.43 12.71 -6.67
N VAL A 15 3.63 11.80 -6.13
CA VAL A 15 2.76 12.05 -4.98
C VAL A 15 3.58 12.46 -3.75
N LEU A 16 4.73 11.83 -3.49
CA LEU A 16 5.62 12.24 -2.41
C LEU A 16 6.25 13.61 -2.65
N ALA A 17 6.59 13.93 -3.90
CA ALA A 17 7.24 15.20 -4.25
C ALA A 17 6.28 16.39 -4.09
N ASP A 18 5.00 16.24 -4.45
CA ASP A 18 4.01 17.31 -4.34
C ASP A 18 2.59 16.74 -4.08
N PRO A 19 2.27 16.38 -2.82
CA PRO A 19 0.97 15.80 -2.48
C PRO A 19 -0.22 16.69 -2.84
N SER A 20 -0.05 18.02 -2.84
CA SER A 20 -1.10 18.99 -3.12
C SER A 20 -1.64 18.91 -4.55
N LYS A 21 -0.82 18.45 -5.52
CA LYS A 21 -1.22 18.18 -6.90
C LYS A 21 -1.99 16.87 -7.07
N HIS A 22 -2.04 16.05 -6.03
CA HIS A 22 -2.56 14.69 -6.07
C HIS A 22 -3.64 14.48 -4.99
N ARG A 23 -4.74 15.25 -5.08
CA ARG A 23 -5.82 15.34 -4.07
C ARG A 23 -6.48 14.02 -3.67
N LEU A 24 -6.39 12.99 -4.50
CA LEU A 24 -6.89 11.65 -4.20
C LEU A 24 -6.05 10.92 -3.14
N TYR A 25 -4.83 11.40 -2.89
CA TYR A 25 -3.87 10.77 -2.00
C TYR A 25 -3.57 11.68 -0.82
N THR A 26 -3.29 11.06 0.32
CA THR A 26 -2.85 11.73 1.54
C THR A 26 -1.62 11.02 2.08
N VAL A 27 -0.57 11.79 2.36
CA VAL A 27 0.64 11.27 3.00
C VAL A 27 0.51 11.41 4.50
N VAL A 28 0.50 10.29 5.24
CA VAL A 28 0.45 10.30 6.71
C VAL A 28 1.55 9.40 7.25
N ASN A 29 2.38 9.95 8.13
CA ASN A 29 3.55 9.27 8.67
C ASN A 29 4.46 8.68 7.58
N GLY A 30 4.53 9.31 6.40
CA GLY A 30 5.30 8.83 5.25
C GLY A 30 4.70 7.62 4.52
N LEU A 31 3.45 7.24 4.83
CA LEU A 31 2.65 6.30 4.04
C LEU A 31 1.72 7.08 3.13
N ILE A 32 1.62 6.66 1.88
CA ILE A 32 0.61 7.18 0.96
C ILE A 32 -0.66 6.39 1.20
N THR A 33 -1.75 7.12 1.44
CA THR A 33 -3.08 6.57 1.66
C THR A 33 -4.06 7.20 0.70
N MET A 34 -5.16 6.51 0.41
CA MET A 34 -6.31 7.07 -0.30
C MET A 34 -7.59 6.64 0.39
N VAL A 35 -8.68 7.35 0.13
CA VAL A 35 -10.02 6.95 0.56
C VAL A 35 -10.66 6.22 -0.62
N SER A 36 -11.08 4.98 -0.42
CA SER A 36 -11.80 4.19 -1.43
C SER A 36 -13.17 4.81 -1.71
N GLN A 37 -13.82 4.37 -2.78
CA GLN A 37 -15.21 4.78 -3.05
C GLN A 37 -16.16 4.40 -1.90
N ALA A 38 -15.85 3.33 -1.16
CA ALA A 38 -16.61 2.90 0.02
C ALA A 38 -16.34 3.75 1.28
N GLY A 39 -15.48 4.79 1.18
CA GLY A 39 -15.12 5.64 2.31
C GLY A 39 -14.02 5.07 3.20
N GLU A 40 -13.44 3.93 2.84
CA GLU A 40 -12.41 3.26 3.63
C GLU A 40 -11.04 3.82 3.32
N ARG A 41 -10.24 4.02 4.36
CA ARG A 41 -8.87 4.49 4.20
C ARG A 41 -7.94 3.32 3.93
N THR A 42 -7.29 3.32 2.77
CA THR A 42 -6.38 2.25 2.35
C THR A 42 -4.95 2.76 2.19
N VAL A 43 -3.97 1.89 2.49
CA VAL A 43 -2.56 2.18 2.25
C VAL A 43 -2.22 1.79 0.82
N CYS A 44 -1.61 2.70 0.08
CA CYS A 44 -1.16 2.44 -1.26
C CYS A 44 0.14 1.62 -1.21
N ILE A 45 0.12 0.41 -1.77
CA ILE A 45 1.30 -0.46 -1.86
C ILE A 45 1.90 -0.35 -3.28
N PRO A 46 3.11 0.20 -3.44
CA PRO A 46 3.74 0.34 -4.75
C PRO A 46 3.98 -1.02 -5.38
N GLY A 47 4.10 -1.02 -6.71
CA GLY A 47 4.60 -2.20 -7.42
C GLY A 47 6.08 -2.47 -7.09
N GLY A 48 6.59 -3.60 -7.57
CA GLY A 48 8.01 -3.93 -7.47
C GLY A 48 8.35 -4.98 -6.43
N LYS A 49 9.66 -5.17 -6.23
CA LYS A 49 10.21 -6.24 -5.39
C LYS A 49 10.93 -5.67 -4.17
N LEU A 50 10.91 -6.43 -3.08
CA LEU A 50 11.78 -6.27 -1.93
C LEU A 50 12.67 -7.51 -1.87
N GLY A 51 13.92 -7.38 -2.32
CA GLY A 51 14.75 -8.54 -2.65
C GLY A 51 14.17 -9.32 -3.83
N ASP A 52 14.04 -10.64 -3.69
CA ASP A 52 13.46 -11.51 -4.73
C ASP A 52 11.93 -11.60 -4.67
N LYS A 53 11.30 -11.14 -3.58
CA LYS A 53 9.85 -11.23 -3.38
C LYS A 53 9.13 -9.98 -3.87
N SER A 54 7.93 -10.16 -4.44
CA SER A 54 7.01 -9.05 -4.75
C SER A 54 6.56 -8.37 -3.45
N LEU A 55 6.64 -7.03 -3.39
CA LEU A 55 6.21 -6.28 -2.21
C LEU A 55 4.71 -6.48 -1.93
N ARG A 56 3.89 -6.49 -2.98
CA ARG A 56 2.45 -6.80 -2.85
C ARG A 56 2.22 -8.23 -2.39
N GLY A 57 3.02 -9.17 -2.92
CA GLY A 57 2.96 -10.57 -2.50
C GLY A 57 3.26 -10.75 -1.01
N ILE A 58 4.29 -10.06 -0.50
CA ILE A 58 4.61 -10.06 0.94
C ILE A 58 3.45 -9.51 1.76
N VAL A 59 2.81 -8.42 1.33
CA VAL A 59 1.66 -7.84 2.05
C VAL A 59 0.48 -8.81 2.08
N ILE A 60 0.19 -9.49 0.97
CA ILE A 60 -0.88 -10.49 0.89
C ILE A 60 -0.56 -11.71 1.76
N GLU A 61 0.67 -12.23 1.69
CA GLU A 61 1.15 -13.35 2.53
C GLU A 61 0.97 -13.04 4.01
N GLN A 62 1.43 -11.86 4.45
CA GLN A 62 1.28 -11.41 5.83
C GLN A 62 -0.19 -11.20 6.22
N ALA A 63 -1.02 -10.68 5.32
CA ALA A 63 -2.45 -10.57 5.56
C ALA A 63 -3.09 -11.95 5.78
N HIS A 64 -2.73 -12.95 4.97
CA HIS A 64 -3.21 -14.33 5.16
C HIS A 64 -2.67 -14.97 6.44
N GLU A 65 -1.41 -14.74 6.82
CA GLU A 65 -0.85 -15.28 8.07
C GLU A 65 -1.54 -14.68 9.30
N VAL A 66 -1.77 -13.36 9.29
CA VAL A 66 -2.47 -12.66 10.37
C VAL A 66 -3.93 -13.09 10.41
N VAL A 67 -4.67 -13.00 9.30
CA VAL A 67 -6.10 -13.37 9.24
C VAL A 67 -6.31 -14.86 9.46
N GLY A 68 -5.41 -15.72 8.98
CA GLY A 68 -5.40 -17.16 9.23
C GLY A 68 -5.25 -17.51 10.71
N HIS A 69 -4.63 -16.63 11.50
CA HIS A 69 -4.60 -16.73 12.96
C HIS A 69 -5.92 -16.29 13.63
N PHE A 70 -6.73 -15.45 12.97
CA PHE A 70 -8.03 -14.96 13.45
C PHE A 70 -9.25 -15.74 12.93
N GLY A 71 -9.03 -16.84 12.19
CA GLY A 71 -10.10 -17.63 11.59
C GLY A 71 -10.62 -17.06 10.26
N ALA A 72 -11.44 -17.85 9.56
CA ALA A 72 -11.78 -17.67 8.14
C ALA A 72 -12.60 -16.40 7.80
N GLN A 73 -11.98 -15.22 7.85
CA GLN A 73 -12.46 -14.08 7.09
C GLN A 73 -11.77 -14.06 5.73
N LYS A 74 -12.52 -14.53 4.74
CA LYS A 74 -12.11 -14.62 3.35
C LYS A 74 -11.64 -13.25 2.86
N THR A 75 -10.42 -13.19 2.35
CA THR A 75 -9.99 -12.13 1.44
C THR A 75 -10.88 -12.26 0.20
N ALA A 76 -11.69 -11.24 -0.10
CA ALA A 76 -12.53 -11.24 -1.30
C ALA A 76 -11.62 -11.20 -2.55
N GLU A 77 -11.85 -12.15 -3.46
CA GLU A 77 -11.31 -12.16 -4.82
C GLU A 77 -11.94 -11.06 -5.69
#